data_AF-K2CGH2-F1
#
_entry.id   AF-K2CGH2-F1
#
_cell.length_a   1.000
_cell.length_b   1.000
_cell.length_c   1.000
_cell.angle_alpha   90.00
_cell.angle_beta   90.00
_cell.angle_gamma   90.00
#
_symmetry.space_group_name_H-M   'P 1'
#
loop_
_entity.id
_entity.type
_entity.pdbx_description
1 polymer ?
#
loop_
_entity_poly.entity_id
_entity_poly.type
_entity_poly.pdbx_seq_one_letter_code
_entity_poly.pdbx_strand_id
1 'polypeptide(L)'
;MSVSTVIHIKADKEVKKNAQKAAKDLGLTLSDVINASLRNFIRTREVVFSDVPKMTPELEKLLEGVEKDIKEGKNLSPAFDNAKDMDKYLDSLK
;
A
#
# COMPACT_ATOMS: atom_id res chain seq x y z
N MET A 1 14.01 -17.36 -14.01
CA MET A 1 12.62 -17.88 -13.90
C MET A 1 12.30 -18.00 -12.43
N SER A 2 11.27 -17.32 -11.92
CA SER A 2 10.80 -17.58 -10.56
C SER A 2 10.07 -18.91 -10.55
N VAL A 3 10.56 -19.90 -9.79
CA VAL A 3 9.87 -21.17 -9.61
C VAL A 3 8.59 -20.91 -8.83
N SER A 4 7.44 -21.12 -9.47
CA SER A 4 6.12 -21.01 -8.81
C SER A 4 5.68 -22.38 -8.33
N THR A 5 5.17 -22.45 -7.11
CA THR A 5 4.56 -23.66 -6.53
C THR A 5 3.06 -23.45 -6.33
N VAL A 6 2.30 -24.55 -6.33
CA VAL A 6 0.85 -24.52 -6.17
C VAL A 6 0.48 -24.62 -4.69
N ILE A 7 -0.44 -23.76 -4.23
CA ILE A 7 -1.03 -23.83 -2.89
C ILE A 7 -2.48 -24.28 -3.03
N HIS A 8 -2.82 -25.44 -2.45
CA HIS A 8 -4.19 -25.91 -2.33
C HIS A 8 -4.81 -25.42 -1.02
N ILE A 9 -5.86 -24.60 -1.12
CA ILE A 9 -6.60 -24.05 0.03
C ILE A 9 -8.05 -24.54 -0.02
N LYS A 10 -8.51 -25.16 1.06
CA LYS A 10 -9.92 -25.51 1.24
C LYS A 10 -10.66 -24.29 1.80
N ALA A 11 -11.71 -23.86 1.12
CA ALA A 11 -12.58 -22.78 1.54
C ALA A 11 -14.02 -23.09 1.16
N ASP A 12 -14.96 -22.49 1.87
CA ASP A 12 -16.37 -22.51 1.48
C ASP A 12 -16.56 -21.85 0.10
N LYS A 13 -17.56 -22.33 -0.67
CA LYS A 13 -17.83 -21.87 -2.03
C LYS A 13 -18.21 -20.39 -2.07
N GLU A 14 -19.06 -19.95 -1.15
CA GLU A 14 -19.52 -18.56 -1.11
C GLU A 14 -18.42 -17.63 -0.61
N VAL A 15 -17.61 -18.07 0.36
CA VAL A 15 -16.42 -17.33 0.81
C VAL A 15 -15.46 -17.08 -0.35
N LYS A 16 -15.15 -18.12 -1.13
CA LYS A 16 -14.26 -17.99 -2.31
C LYS A 16 -14.83 -17.01 -3.33
N LYS A 17 -16.13 -17.12 -3.64
CA LYS A 17 -16.80 -16.26 -4.62
C LYS A 17 -16.80 -14.79 -4.18
N ASN A 18 -17.10 -14.54 -2.91
CA ASN A 18 -17.10 -13.19 -2.35
C ASN A 18 -15.70 -12.58 -2.33
N ALA A 19 -14.68 -13.35 -1.94
CA ALA A 19 -13.28 -12.90 -1.98
C ALA A 19 -12.80 -12.57 -3.41
N GLN A 20 -13.18 -13.40 -4.40
CA GLN A 20 -12.87 -13.11 -5.82
C GLN A 20 -13.54 -11.83 -6.30
N LYS A 21 -14.80 -11.59 -5.92
CA LYS A 21 -15.51 -10.36 -6.28
C LYS A 21 -14.83 -9.14 -5.66
N ALA A 22 -14.54 -9.19 -4.36
CA ALA A 22 -13.87 -8.10 -3.65
C ALA A 22 -12.50 -7.75 -4.27
N ALA A 23 -11.70 -8.76 -4.63
CA ALA A 23 -10.44 -8.53 -5.34
C ALA A 23 -10.66 -7.87 -6.71
N LYS A 24 -11.65 -8.34 -7.48
CA LYS A 24 -11.96 -7.82 -8.81
C LYS A 24 -12.45 -6.38 -8.78
N ASP A 25 -13.25 -6.02 -7.77
CA ASP A 25 -13.73 -4.66 -7.57
C ASP A 25 -12.57 -3.68 -7.32
N LEU A 26 -11.42 -4.18 -6.85
CA LEU A 26 -10.16 -3.45 -6.69
C LEU A 26 -9.18 -3.60 -7.88
N GLY A 27 -9.59 -4.27 -8.97
CA GLY A 27 -8.74 -4.51 -10.14
C GLY A 27 -7.67 -5.60 -9.95
N LEU A 28 -7.82 -6.45 -8.93
CA LEU A 28 -6.85 -7.50 -8.57
C LEU A 28 -7.45 -8.90 -8.78
N THR A 29 -6.58 -9.90 -8.95
CA THR A 29 -7.00 -11.31 -8.85
C THR A 29 -6.96 -11.79 -7.40
N LEU A 30 -7.73 -12.83 -7.07
CA LEU A 30 -7.64 -13.45 -5.74
C LEU A 30 -6.21 -13.97 -5.43
N SER A 31 -5.49 -14.44 -6.45
CA SER A 31 -4.10 -14.88 -6.31
C SER A 31 -3.16 -13.72 -5.93
N ASP A 32 -3.38 -12.52 -6.47
CA ASP A 32 -2.58 -11.33 -6.12
C ASP A 32 -2.75 -10.98 -4.65
N VAL A 33 -4.00 -11.00 -4.15
CA VAL A 33 -4.32 -10.75 -2.75
C VAL A 33 -3.67 -11.77 -1.82
N ILE A 34 -3.76 -13.07 -2.15
CA ILE A 34 -3.13 -14.13 -1.35
C ILE A 34 -1.60 -13.97 -1.35
N ASN A 35 -0.99 -13.72 -2.50
CA ASN A 35 0.46 -13.54 -2.60
C ASN A 35 0.94 -12.30 -1.83
N ALA A 36 0.20 -11.19 -1.91
CA ALA A 36 0.48 -9.99 -1.14
C ALA A 36 0.39 -10.26 0.36
N SER A 37 -0.65 -10.99 0.79
CA SER A 37 -0.82 -11.40 2.19
C SER A 37 0.33 -12.29 2.68
N LEU A 38 0.79 -13.25 1.87
CA LEU A 38 1.93 -14.12 2.22
C LEU A 38 3.22 -13.32 2.35
N ARG A 39 3.49 -12.39 1.43
CA ARG A 39 4.65 -11.50 1.51
C ARG A 39 4.60 -10.61 2.76
N ASN A 40 3.42 -10.06 3.06
CA ASN A 40 3.22 -9.26 4.27
C ASN A 40 3.46 -10.09 5.54
N PHE A 41 2.94 -11.32 5.60
CA PHE A 41 3.17 -12.24 6.71
C PHE A 41 4.67 -12.57 6.89
N ILE A 42 5.41 -12.82 5.80
CA ILE A 42 6.85 -13.06 5.86
C ILE A 42 7.60 -11.85 6.43
N ARG A 43 7.18 -10.65 6.03
CA ARG A 43 7.82 -9.37 6.40
C ARG A 43 7.56 -8.97 7.85
N THR A 44 6.30 -9.06 8.27
CA THR A 44 5.85 -8.63 9.60
C THR A 44 5.95 -9.72 10.65
N ARG A 45 5.96 -11.01 10.23
CA ARG A 45 5.83 -12.18 11.11
C ARG A 45 4.55 -12.18 11.95
N GLU A 46 3.54 -11.42 11.52
CA GLU A 46 2.28 -11.24 12.23
C GLU A 46 1.08 -11.41 11.28
N VAL A 47 -0.03 -11.86 11.83
CA VAL A 47 -1.34 -11.83 11.16
C VAL A 47 -2.25 -10.94 11.99
N VAL A 48 -2.61 -9.79 11.45
CA VAL A 48 -3.47 -8.82 12.13
C VAL A 48 -4.91 -9.05 11.71
N PHE A 49 -5.76 -9.45 12.67
CA PHE A 49 -7.20 -9.42 12.53
C PHE A 49 -7.71 -8.16 13.21
N SER A 50 -7.91 -7.09 12.45
CA SER A 50 -8.43 -5.83 12.96
C SER A 50 -9.28 -5.16 11.89
N ASP A 51 -10.37 -4.54 12.33
CA ASP A 51 -11.20 -3.63 11.55
C ASP A 51 -10.60 -2.21 11.46
N VAL A 52 -9.53 -1.94 12.22
CA VAL A 52 -8.81 -0.66 12.22
C VAL A 52 -7.57 -0.77 11.34
N PRO A 53 -7.41 0.07 10.31
CA PRO A 53 -6.20 0.12 9.50
C PRO A 53 -4.97 0.43 10.36
N LYS A 54 -3.91 -0.37 10.21
CA LYS A 54 -2.58 -0.09 10.80
C LYS A 54 -1.57 0.15 9.69
N MET A 55 -0.65 1.09 9.92
CA MET A 55 0.46 1.33 9.00
C MET A 55 1.39 0.10 8.99
N THR A 56 2.07 -0.12 7.86
CA THR A 56 3.11 -1.14 7.79
C THR A 56 4.43 -0.57 8.33
N PRO A 57 5.34 -1.40 8.88
CA PRO A 57 6.66 -0.93 9.33
C PRO A 57 7.45 -0.13 8.28
N GLU A 58 7.29 -0.42 6.99
CA GLU A 58 7.95 0.33 5.91
C GLU A 58 7.30 1.69 5.69
N LEU A 59 5.97 1.78 5.82
CA LEU A 59 5.27 3.04 5.73
C LEU A 59 5.62 3.92 6.93
N GLU A 60 5.66 3.35 8.14
CA GLU A 60 6.13 4.05 9.33
C GLU A 60 7.55 4.60 9.12
N LYS A 61 8.48 3.74 8.69
CA LYS A 61 9.87 4.15 8.41
C LYS A 61 9.99 5.20 7.30
N LEU A 62 9.14 5.13 6.28
CA LEU A 62 9.09 6.14 5.22
C LEU A 62 8.64 7.49 5.80
N LEU A 63 7.60 7.47 6.64
CA LEU A 63 7.04 8.66 7.25
C LEU A 63 7.96 9.28 8.30
N GLU A 64 8.81 8.52 9.00
CA GLU A 64 9.83 9.07 9.92
C GLU A 64 10.70 10.15 9.24
N GLY A 65 11.10 9.92 7.99
CA GLY A 65 11.86 10.90 7.20
C GLY A 65 11.04 12.13 6.86
N VAL A 66 9.78 11.92 6.44
CA VAL A 66 8.84 13.00 6.09
C VAL A 66 8.53 13.87 7.31
N GLU A 67 8.28 13.26 8.47
CA GLU A 67 8.02 13.97 9.73
C GLU A 67 9.21 14.82 10.16
N LYS A 68 10.43 14.30 9.99
CA LYS A 68 11.66 15.07 10.25
C LYS A 68 11.80 16.26 9.31
N ASP A 69 11.57 16.05 8.02
CA ASP A 69 11.63 17.10 7.00
C ASP A 69 10.60 18.21 7.27
N ILE A 70 9.37 17.85 7.63
CA ILE A 70 8.33 18.81 8.06
C ILE A 70 8.80 19.60 9.28
N LYS A 71 9.32 18.93 10.31
CA LYS A 71 9.77 19.58 11.55
C LYS A 71 10.95 20.54 11.32
N GLU A 72 11.84 20.20 10.41
CA GLU A 72 13.02 20.99 10.07
C GLU A 72 12.76 22.02 8.96
N GLY A 73 11.57 22.05 8.36
CA GLY A 73 11.22 22.92 7.24
C GLY A 73 12.00 22.60 5.96
N LYS A 74 12.39 21.33 5.76
CA LYS A 74 13.17 20.85 4.61
C LYS A 74 12.30 20.08 3.64
N ASN A 75 12.67 20.08 2.36
CA ASN A 75 11.98 19.35 1.29
C ASN A 75 10.46 19.66 1.20
N LEU A 76 10.06 20.87 1.63
CA LEU A 76 8.71 21.37 1.52
C LEU A 76 8.58 22.27 0.29
N SER A 77 7.46 22.17 -0.41
CA SER A 77 7.09 23.18 -1.41
C SER A 77 6.68 24.48 -0.70
N PRO A 78 6.73 25.62 -1.39
CA PRO A 78 6.01 26.81 -0.96
C PRO A 78 4.51 26.53 -0.76
N ALA A 79 3.84 27.37 0.01
CA ALA A 79 2.38 27.45 -0.04
C ALA A 79 1.95 28.18 -1.32
N PHE A 80 0.85 27.73 -1.93
CA PHE A 80 0.31 28.33 -3.15
C PHE A 80 -1.12 28.80 -2.91
N ASP A 81 -1.44 30.00 -3.37
CA ASP A 81 -2.80 30.56 -3.28
C ASP A 81 -3.71 30.10 -4.42
N ASN A 82 -3.13 29.57 -5.51
CA ASN A 82 -3.86 29.08 -6.67
C ASN A 82 -3.10 27.97 -7.41
N ALA A 83 -3.85 27.15 -8.16
CA ALA A 83 -3.30 26.01 -8.92
C ALA A 83 -2.29 26.44 -9.99
N LYS A 84 -2.46 27.61 -10.62
CA LYS A 84 -1.57 28.08 -11.69
C LYS A 84 -0.15 28.33 -11.17
N ASP A 85 0.00 28.82 -9.94
CA ASP A 85 1.31 29.05 -9.34
C ASP A 85 1.96 27.75 -8.85
N MET A 86 1.17 26.78 -8.39
CA MET A 86 1.63 25.40 -8.13
C MET A 86 2.17 24.75 -9.42
N ASP A 87 1.43 24.84 -10.52
CA ASP A 87 1.83 24.23 -11.81
C ASP A 87 3.16 24.81 -12.30
N LYS A 88 3.34 26.15 -12.26
CA LYS A 88 4.61 26.80 -12.60
C LYS A 88 5.77 26.32 -11.73
N TYR A 89 5.54 26.15 -10.43
CA TYR A 89 6.55 25.65 -9.53
C TYR A 89 6.95 24.22 -9.89
N LEU A 90 5.99 23.31 -10.07
CA LEU A 90 6.27 21.92 -10.45
C LEU A 90 7.00 21.81 -11.79
N ASP A 91 6.63 22.63 -12.79
CA ASP A 91 7.32 22.68 -14.07
C ASP A 91 8.75 23.21 -13.96
N SER A 92 9.06 24.03 -12.95
CA SER A 92 10.42 24.51 -12.67
C SER A 92 11.33 23.50 -11.98
N LEU A 93 10.77 22.38 -11.47
CA LEU A 93 11.53 21.30 -10.81
C LEU A 93 12.03 20.23 -11.79
N LYS A 94 11.70 20.34 -13.09
CA LYS A 94 12.14 19.43 -14.15
C LYS A 94 13.60 19.66 -14.55
#